data_AF-A0A561WX65-F1
#
_entry.id   AF-A0A561WX65-F1
#
_cell.length_a   1.000
_cell.length_b   1.000
_cell.length_c   1.000
_cell.angle_alpha   90.00
_cell.angle_beta   90.00
_cell.angle_gamma   90.00
#
_symmetry.space_group_name_H-M   'P 1'
#
loop_
_entity.id
_entity.type
_entity.pdbx_description
1 polymer ?
#
loop_
_entity_poly.entity_id
_entity_poly.type
_entity_poly.pdbx_seq_one_letter_code
_entity_poly.pdbx_strand_id
1 'polypeptide(L)'
;MGFFMNNVLLRDLAVLFTRVALGVIFIAHGWQKLTEWGLDGTAAAFDQLGVPLPMASAWFAALVELVGGVALVVGLAVPVSALLLALDMLGALLIVHLGNGVFVSANGYELVLALGATALLLAAVGAGRFSLDRLIAPRLSRGADRRAPEPAAA
;
A
#
# COMPACT_ATOMS: atom_id res chain seq x y z
N MET A 1 15.04 31.08 -3.29
CA MET A 1 15.33 29.70 -3.73
C MET A 1 15.36 28.66 -2.59
N GLY A 2 15.28 29.05 -1.30
CA GLY A 2 15.35 28.13 -0.15
C GLY A 2 14.04 27.42 0.27
N PHE A 3 12.87 27.88 -0.17
CA PHE A 3 11.59 27.26 0.19
C PHE A 3 11.38 25.87 -0.44
N PHE A 4 11.83 25.68 -1.69
CA PHE A 4 11.65 24.42 -2.42
C PHE A 4 12.60 23.29 -1.96
N MET A 5 13.81 23.63 -1.49
CA MET A 5 14.79 22.64 -1.02
C MET A 5 14.49 22.08 0.39
N ASN A 6 13.79 22.84 1.25
CA ASN A 6 13.36 22.37 2.57
C ASN A 6 12.16 21.40 2.53
N ASN A 7 11.46 21.30 1.40
CA ASN A 7 10.26 20.47 1.24
C ASN A 7 10.56 19.00 0.91
N VAL A 8 11.79 18.66 0.51
CA VAL A 8 12.16 17.28 0.19
C VAL A 8 12.19 16.42 1.47
N LEU A 9 12.78 16.94 2.55
CA LEU A 9 12.76 16.29 3.86
C LEU A 9 11.34 16.08 4.39
N LEU A 10 10.52 17.14 4.36
CA LEU A 10 9.13 17.07 4.81
C LEU A 10 8.33 16.06 3.97
N ARG A 11 8.48 16.09 2.64
CA ARG A 11 7.85 15.11 1.75
C ARG A 11 8.26 13.68 2.09
N ASP A 12 9.55 13.45 2.28
CA ASP A 12 10.08 12.12 2.61
C ASP A 12 9.58 11.61 3.97
N LEU A 13 9.51 12.50 4.97
CA LEU A 13 8.95 12.18 6.28
C LEU A 13 7.44 11.93 6.20
N ALA A 14 6.69 12.70 5.40
CA ALA A 14 5.28 12.49 5.16
C ALA A 14 5.03 11.13 4.50
N VAL A 15 5.78 10.78 3.45
CA VAL A 15 5.68 9.47 2.79
C VAL A 15 6.02 8.33 3.76
N LEU A 16 7.08 8.48 4.58
CA LEU A 16 7.43 7.49 5.60
C LEU A 16 6.28 7.32 6.60
N PHE A 17 5.77 8.41 7.15
CA PHE A 17 4.67 8.38 8.10
C PHE A 17 3.43 7.72 7.51
N THR A 18 3.03 8.12 6.30
CA THR A 18 1.89 7.51 5.58
C THR A 18 2.09 6.02 5.39
N ARG A 19 3.28 5.58 4.98
CA ARG A 19 3.59 4.14 4.83
C ARG A 19 3.48 3.37 6.13
N VAL A 20 4.02 3.91 7.23
CA VAL A 20 3.98 3.26 8.54
C VAL A 20 2.55 3.21 9.06
N ALA A 21 1.82 4.32 9.05
CA ALA A 21 0.44 4.38 9.52
C ALA A 21 -0.48 3.45 8.72
N LEU A 22 -0.43 3.55 7.39
CA LEU A 22 -1.23 2.69 6.50
C LEU A 22 -0.84 1.21 6.66
N GLY A 23 0.45 0.92 6.71
CA GLY A 23 0.97 -0.43 6.86
C GLY A 23 0.56 -1.09 8.18
N VAL A 24 0.58 -0.35 9.31
CA VAL A 24 0.12 -0.86 10.61
C VAL A 24 -1.36 -1.24 10.59
N ILE A 25 -2.21 -0.44 9.95
CA ILE A 25 -3.65 -0.74 9.82
C ILE A 25 -3.85 -2.04 9.04
N PHE A 26 -3.19 -2.18 7.88
CA PHE A 26 -3.27 -3.41 7.08
C PHE A 26 -2.68 -4.63 7.79
N ILE A 27 -1.56 -4.49 8.51
CA ILE A 27 -1.00 -5.56 9.33
C ILE A 27 -2.03 -6.03 10.36
N ALA A 28 -2.69 -5.10 11.06
CA ALA A 28 -3.69 -5.44 12.06
C ALA A 28 -4.87 -6.22 11.44
N HIS A 29 -5.41 -5.75 10.30
CA HIS A 29 -6.51 -6.43 9.62
C HIS A 29 -6.10 -7.81 9.06
N GLY A 30 -4.93 -7.91 8.43
CA GLY A 30 -4.43 -9.18 7.91
C GLY A 30 -4.13 -10.18 9.02
N TRP A 31 -3.55 -9.72 10.13
CA TRP A 31 -3.30 -10.54 11.31
C TRP A 31 -4.59 -11.05 11.95
N GLN A 32 -5.59 -10.18 12.08
CA GLN A 32 -6.92 -10.52 12.60
C GLN A 32 -7.58 -11.62 11.74
N LYS A 33 -7.52 -11.50 10.41
CA LYS A 33 -8.04 -12.51 9.47
C LYS A 33 -7.33 -13.86 9.59
N LEU A 34 -6.01 -13.88 9.84
CA LEU A 34 -5.26 -15.13 9.95
C LEU A 34 -5.36 -15.80 11.33
N THR A 35 -5.45 -15.02 12.40
CA THR A 35 -5.24 -15.55 13.77
C THR A 35 -6.47 -15.44 14.66
N GLU A 36 -7.09 -14.27 14.74
CA GLU A 36 -8.22 -14.03 15.64
C GLU A 36 -9.50 -14.67 15.11
N TRP A 37 -9.80 -14.46 13.82
CA TRP A 37 -10.95 -15.09 13.16
C TRP A 37 -10.59 -16.45 12.57
N GLY A 38 -9.31 -16.61 12.20
CA GLY A 38 -8.88 -17.67 11.31
C GLY A 38 -9.47 -17.52 9.90
N LEU A 39 -8.88 -18.25 8.95
CA LEU A 39 -9.31 -18.19 7.56
C LEU A 39 -10.71 -18.76 7.36
N ASP A 40 -11.09 -19.79 8.11
CA ASP A 40 -12.45 -20.35 8.05
C ASP A 40 -13.50 -19.34 8.54
N GLY A 41 -13.21 -18.63 9.64
CA GLY A 41 -14.10 -17.58 10.15
C GLY A 41 -14.21 -16.39 9.20
N THR A 42 -13.07 -15.98 8.63
CA THR A 42 -13.04 -14.92 7.60
C THR A 42 -13.81 -15.32 6.35
N ALA A 43 -13.63 -16.55 5.86
CA ALA A 43 -14.35 -17.07 4.71
C ALA A 43 -15.86 -17.16 4.98
N ALA A 44 -16.27 -17.59 6.17
CA ALA A 44 -17.68 -17.62 6.56
C ALA A 44 -18.30 -16.21 6.62
N ALA A 45 -17.56 -15.21 7.11
CA ALA A 45 -18.00 -13.82 7.09
C ALA A 45 -18.10 -13.27 5.65
N PHE A 46 -17.12 -13.58 4.80
CA PHE A 46 -17.11 -13.20 3.39
C PHE A 46 -18.28 -13.81 2.60
N ASP A 47 -18.64 -15.06 2.89
CA ASP A 47 -19.80 -15.73 2.29
C ASP A 47 -21.11 -15.01 2.66
N GLN A 48 -21.28 -14.65 3.94
CA GLN A 48 -22.44 -13.88 4.41
C GLN A 48 -22.54 -12.49 3.77
N LEU A 49 -21.39 -11.88 3.46
CA LEU A 49 -21.30 -10.57 2.82
C LEU A 49 -21.40 -10.64 1.28
N GLY A 50 -21.55 -11.84 0.69
CA GLY A 50 -21.68 -12.02 -0.76
C GLY A 50 -20.36 -11.86 -1.52
N VAL A 51 -19.22 -12.00 -0.84
CA VAL A 51 -17.90 -11.96 -1.48
C VAL A 51 -17.69 -13.25 -2.29
N PRO A 52 -17.36 -13.16 -3.60
CA PRO A 52 -17.18 -14.35 -4.44
C PRO A 52 -15.96 -15.16 -3.99
N LEU A 53 -16.03 -16.48 -4.18
CA LEU A 53 -14.98 -17.44 -3.78
C LEU A 53 -14.48 -17.19 -2.33
N PRO A 54 -15.34 -17.30 -1.30
CA PRO A 54 -15.06 -16.74 0.03
C PRO A 54 -13.72 -17.17 0.64
N MET A 55 -13.35 -18.46 0.51
CA MET A 55 -12.08 -18.97 1.02
C MET A 55 -10.87 -18.41 0.26
N ALA A 56 -10.95 -18.32 -1.07
CA ALA A 56 -9.85 -17.77 -1.87
C ALA A 56 -9.68 -16.27 -1.59
N SER A 57 -10.80 -15.55 -1.47
CA SER A 57 -10.82 -14.12 -1.12
C SER A 57 -10.30 -13.87 0.29
N ALA A 58 -10.61 -14.74 1.26
CA ALA A 58 -10.06 -14.68 2.61
C ALA A 58 -8.54 -14.84 2.61
N TRP A 59 -8.01 -15.83 1.87
CA TRP A 59 -6.57 -16.00 1.69
C TRP A 59 -5.91 -14.79 1.03
N PHE A 60 -6.51 -14.29 -0.05
CA PHE A 60 -6.01 -13.11 -0.76
C PHE A 60 -5.94 -11.89 0.15
N ALA A 61 -7.06 -11.50 0.77
CA ALA A 61 -7.13 -10.33 1.63
C ALA A 61 -6.16 -10.47 2.82
N ALA A 62 -6.18 -11.60 3.52
CA ALA A 62 -5.34 -11.81 4.69
C ALA A 62 -3.83 -11.71 4.37
N LEU A 63 -3.38 -12.32 3.26
CA LEU A 63 -1.98 -12.28 2.86
C LEU A 63 -1.58 -10.93 2.28
N VAL A 64 -2.42 -10.32 1.44
CA VAL A 64 -2.13 -9.01 0.82
C VAL A 64 -2.09 -7.93 1.89
N GLU A 65 -3.05 -7.88 2.81
CA GLU A 65 -3.05 -6.92 3.90
C GLU A 65 -1.84 -7.12 4.82
N LEU A 66 -1.56 -8.35 5.25
CA LEU A 66 -0.47 -8.59 6.20
C LEU A 66 0.90 -8.37 5.55
N VAL A 67 1.19 -9.06 4.45
CA VAL A 67 2.52 -8.99 3.80
C VAL A 67 2.70 -7.64 3.13
N GLY A 68 1.67 -7.12 2.47
CA GLY A 68 1.69 -5.79 1.87
C GLY A 68 1.86 -4.69 2.91
N GLY A 69 1.18 -4.80 4.06
CA GLY A 69 1.34 -3.87 5.19
C GLY A 69 2.77 -3.87 5.74
N VAL A 70 3.36 -5.05 5.98
CA VAL A 70 4.78 -5.16 6.39
C VAL A 70 5.70 -4.55 5.34
N ALA A 71 5.48 -4.86 4.07
CA ALA A 71 6.26 -4.31 2.95
C ALA A 71 6.18 -2.78 2.89
N LEU A 72 5.02 -2.17 3.14
CA LEU A 72 4.89 -0.72 3.24
C LEU A 72 5.71 -0.13 4.39
N VAL A 73 5.61 -0.71 5.59
CA VAL A 73 6.32 -0.24 6.79
C VAL A 73 7.83 -0.19 6.53
N VAL A 74 8.41 -1.30 6.02
CA VAL A 74 9.85 -1.36 5.73
C VAL A 74 10.23 -0.62 4.43
N GLY A 75 9.25 -0.31 3.58
CA GLY A 75 9.47 0.35 2.30
C GLY A 75 10.09 -0.56 1.25
N LEU A 76 9.55 -1.76 1.11
CA LEU A 76 9.95 -2.76 0.12
C LEU A 76 8.85 -2.88 -0.94
N ALA A 77 9.24 -2.86 -2.21
CA ALA A 77 8.39 -2.92 -3.39
C ALA A 77 7.14 -2.00 -3.29
N VAL A 78 7.31 -0.79 -2.75
CA VAL A 78 6.17 0.06 -2.34
C VAL A 78 5.14 0.26 -3.45
N PRO A 79 5.52 0.55 -4.72
CA PRO A 79 4.53 0.70 -5.78
C PRO A 79 3.65 -0.54 -5.98
N VAL A 80 4.26 -1.73 -5.89
CA VAL A 80 3.56 -3.01 -6.09
C VAL A 80 2.71 -3.34 -4.87
N SER A 81 3.27 -3.27 -3.67
CA SER A 81 2.54 -3.56 -2.42
C SER A 81 1.35 -2.62 -2.24
N ALA A 82 1.54 -1.32 -2.49
CA ALA A 82 0.49 -0.33 -2.37
C ALA A 82 -0.61 -0.53 -3.43
N LEU A 83 -0.26 -0.92 -4.66
CA LEU A 83 -1.25 -1.22 -5.69
C LEU A 83 -2.11 -2.44 -5.33
N LEU A 84 -1.51 -3.51 -4.79
CA LEU A 84 -2.25 -4.68 -4.33
C LEU A 84 -3.22 -4.34 -3.19
N LEU A 85 -2.77 -3.55 -2.22
CA LEU A 85 -3.62 -3.06 -1.12
C LEU A 85 -4.74 -2.14 -1.63
N ALA A 86 -4.48 -1.31 -2.64
CA ALA A 86 -5.52 -0.49 -3.26
C ALA A 86 -6.58 -1.33 -3.97
N LEU A 87 -6.18 -2.42 -4.65
CA LEU A 87 -7.11 -3.35 -5.29
C LEU A 87 -7.92 -4.15 -4.27
N ASP A 88 -7.30 -4.55 -3.16
CA ASP A 88 -7.99 -5.20 -2.04
C ASP A 88 -9.08 -4.29 -1.46
N MET A 89 -8.76 -3.03 -1.18
CA MET A 89 -9.73 -2.02 -0.74
C MET A 89 -10.80 -1.70 -1.79
N LEU A 90 -10.47 -1.74 -3.09
CA LEU A 90 -11.45 -1.58 -4.15
C LEU A 90 -12.47 -2.73 -4.15
N GLY A 91 -12.01 -3.98 -3.95
CA GLY A 91 -12.89 -5.13 -3.78
C GLY A 91 -13.83 -4.95 -2.58
N ALA A 92 -13.27 -4.63 -1.40
CA ALA A 92 -14.05 -4.37 -0.20
C ALA A 92 -15.08 -3.23 -0.40
N LEU A 93 -14.66 -2.13 -1.04
CA LEU A 93 -15.51 -1.00 -1.38
C LEU A 93 -16.72 -1.45 -2.21
N LEU A 94 -16.47 -2.07 -3.37
CA LEU A 94 -17.52 -2.36 -4.35
C LEU A 94 -18.47 -3.47 -3.89
N ILE A 95 -17.96 -4.46 -3.18
CA ILE A 95 -18.73 -5.65 -2.81
C ILE A 95 -19.47 -5.45 -1.48
N VAL A 96 -18.81 -4.86 -0.48
CA VAL A 96 -19.31 -4.86 0.90
C VAL A 96 -19.86 -3.50 1.32
N HIS A 97 -19.20 -2.41 0.96
CA HIS A 97 -19.42 -1.11 1.62
C HIS A 97 -20.21 -0.08 0.79
N LEU A 98 -20.16 -0.14 -0.54
CA LEU A 98 -20.69 0.93 -1.40
C LEU A 98 -22.19 1.20 -1.19
N GLY A 99 -22.97 0.15 -0.90
CA GLY A 99 -24.42 0.26 -0.64
C GLY A 99 -24.80 0.82 0.73
N ASN A 100 -23.87 0.91 1.68
CA ASN A 100 -24.15 1.22 3.09
C ASN A 100 -24.04 2.72 3.43
N GLY A 101 -23.78 3.57 2.43
CA GLY A 101 -23.52 4.99 2.63
C GLY A 101 -22.09 5.26 3.11
N VAL A 102 -21.82 6.50 3.56
CA VAL A 102 -20.45 6.97 3.83
C VAL A 102 -19.91 6.43 5.17
N PHE A 103 -20.69 6.56 6.24
CA PHE A 103 -20.16 6.47 7.61
C PHE A 103 -19.86 5.04 8.08
N VAL A 104 -18.68 4.82 8.69
CA VAL A 104 -18.24 3.53 9.25
C VAL A 104 -19.24 2.99 10.28
N SER A 105 -19.92 3.86 11.04
CA SER A 105 -20.93 3.44 12.02
C SER A 105 -22.08 2.64 11.41
N ALA A 106 -22.32 2.79 10.10
CA ALA A 106 -23.31 2.05 9.33
C ALA A 106 -22.67 0.98 8.42
N ASN A 107 -21.42 0.59 8.68
CA ASN A 107 -20.62 -0.24 7.76
C ASN A 107 -20.41 0.42 6.38
N GLY A 108 -20.38 1.76 6.35
CA GLY A 108 -20.18 2.58 5.16
C GLY A 108 -18.76 2.55 4.59
N TYR A 109 -18.55 3.25 3.49
CA TYR A 109 -17.34 3.13 2.68
C TYR A 109 -16.20 4.10 3.02
N GLU A 110 -16.36 5.05 3.94
CA GLU A 110 -15.37 6.11 4.16
C GLU A 110 -13.97 5.57 4.49
N LEU A 111 -13.86 4.51 5.32
CA LEU A 111 -12.58 3.94 5.73
C LEU A 111 -11.91 3.21 4.57
N VAL A 112 -12.62 2.30 3.89
CA VAL A 112 -12.06 1.54 2.76
C VAL A 112 -11.69 2.47 1.60
N LEU A 113 -12.46 3.52 1.36
CA LEU A 113 -12.15 4.55 0.38
C LEU A 113 -10.87 5.33 0.77
N ALA A 114 -10.74 5.75 2.02
CA ALA A 114 -9.57 6.47 2.50
C ALA A 114 -8.30 5.63 2.43
N LEU A 115 -8.36 4.36 2.87
CA LEU A 115 -7.25 3.42 2.82
C LEU A 115 -6.86 3.11 1.37
N GLY A 116 -7.83 2.81 0.51
CA GLY A 116 -7.62 2.52 -0.91
C GLY A 116 -7.04 3.70 -1.69
N ALA A 117 -7.57 4.90 -1.48
CA ALA A 117 -7.04 6.11 -2.11
C ALA A 117 -5.62 6.44 -1.66
N THR A 118 -5.31 6.26 -0.37
CA THR A 118 -3.97 6.47 0.18
C THR A 118 -2.97 5.44 -0.36
N ALA A 119 -3.39 4.17 -0.46
CA ALA A 119 -2.60 3.11 -1.06
C ALA A 119 -2.33 3.41 -2.55
N LEU A 120 -3.34 3.81 -3.32
CA LEU A 120 -3.18 4.19 -4.72
C LEU A 120 -2.24 5.39 -4.89
N LEU A 121 -2.34 6.39 -4.00
CA LEU A 121 -1.41 7.52 -3.98
C LEU A 121 0.03 7.06 -3.72
N LEU A 122 0.26 6.18 -2.75
CA LEU A 122 1.59 5.61 -2.49
C LEU A 122 2.10 4.78 -3.66
N ALA A 123 1.22 4.08 -4.39
CA ALA A 123 1.60 3.36 -5.59
C ALA A 123 2.18 4.28 -6.66
N ALA A 124 1.62 5.49 -6.80
CA ALA A 124 2.08 6.51 -7.75
C ALA A 124 3.30 7.31 -7.24
N VAL A 125 3.35 7.64 -5.95
CA VAL A 125 4.41 8.49 -5.35
C VAL A 125 5.69 7.69 -5.07
N GLY A 126 5.58 6.39 -4.80
CA GLY A 126 6.67 5.50 -4.48
C GLY A 126 7.14 5.57 -3.02
N ALA A 127 8.28 4.94 -2.73
CA ALA A 127 8.70 4.61 -1.36
C ALA A 127 9.27 5.78 -0.53
N GLY A 128 9.66 6.89 -1.17
CA GLY A 128 10.43 7.96 -0.54
C GLY A 128 11.85 7.52 -0.14
N ARG A 129 12.66 8.44 0.39
CA ARG A 129 14.10 8.17 0.64
C ARG A 129 14.40 7.17 1.76
N PHE A 130 13.46 6.97 2.69
CA PHE A 130 13.62 6.15 3.89
C PHE A 130 13.01 4.76 3.68
N SER A 131 13.50 4.03 2.69
CA SER A 131 12.92 2.76 2.23
C SER A 131 14.01 1.75 1.86
N LEU A 132 13.69 0.46 2.00
CA LEU A 132 14.56 -0.62 1.52
C LEU A 132 14.65 -0.67 -0.01
N ASP A 133 13.66 -0.17 -0.75
CA ASP A 133 13.71 0.01 -2.21
C ASP A 133 14.95 0.79 -2.65
N ARG A 134 15.39 1.74 -1.84
CA ARG A 134 16.59 2.53 -2.11
C ARG A 134 17.90 1.73 -1.99
N LEU A 135 17.90 0.60 -1.27
CA LEU A 135 19.05 -0.30 -1.18
C LEU A 135 19.14 -1.22 -2.41
N ILE A 136 18.00 -1.49 -3.07
CA ILE A 136 17.89 -2.40 -4.21
C ILE A 136 18.07 -1.65 -5.54
N ALA A 137 17.53 -0.43 -5.66
CA ALA A 137 17.54 0.36 -6.91
C ALA A 137 18.74 1.30 -7.22
N PRO A 138 19.82 1.48 -6.42
CA PRO A 138 20.81 2.52 -6.68
C PRO A 138 21.78 2.21 -7.85
N ARG A 139 21.63 1.06 -8.53
CA ARG A 139 22.60 0.59 -9.56
C ARG A 139 22.19 0.85 -11.02
N LEU A 140 20.96 1.26 -11.31
CA LEU A 140 20.51 1.42 -12.71
C LEU A 140 20.80 2.81 -13.31
N SER A 141 21.00 3.86 -12.50
CA SER A 141 21.30 5.21 -13.01
C SER A 141 22.78 5.56 -13.14
N ARG A 142 23.72 4.72 -12.69
CA ARG A 142 25.17 4.98 -12.84
C ARG A 142 25.77 4.55 -14.18
N GLY A 143 25.01 3.83 -15.01
CA GLY A 143 25.47 3.36 -16.33
C GLY A 143 25.32 4.37 -17.47
N ALA A 144 24.42 5.36 -17.31
CA ALA A 144 24.16 6.38 -18.34
C ALA A 144 25.16 7.55 -18.30
N ASP A 145 25.66 7.88 -17.12
CA ASP A 145 26.56 9.03 -16.91
C ASP A 145 28.02 8.75 -17.35
N ARG A 146 28.38 7.48 -17.59
CA ARG A 146 29.69 7.06 -18.10
C ARG A 146 29.78 7.02 -19.63
N ARG A 147 28.71 7.36 -20.35
CA ARG A 147 28.66 7.35 -21.83
C ARG A 147 28.49 8.75 -22.43
N ALA A 148 28.76 9.82 -21.67
CA ALA A 148 28.99 11.11 -22.29
C ALA A 148 30.32 11.01 -23.08
N PRO A 149 30.33 11.26 -24.39
CA PRO A 149 31.58 11.37 -25.14
C PRO A 149 32.41 12.48 -24.50
N GLU A 150 33.69 12.18 -24.22
CA GLU A 150 34.67 13.20 -23.87
C GLU A 150 34.64 14.27 -24.97
N PRO A 151 34.50 15.57 -24.64
CA PRO A 151 34.52 16.60 -25.66
C PRO A 151 35.83 16.48 -26.42
N ALA A 152 35.74 16.23 -27.73
CA ALA A 152 36.89 16.10 -28.60
C ALA A 152 37.81 17.30 -28.38
N ALA A 153 39.02 17.02 -27.91
CA ALA A 153 40.06 18.02 -27.77
C ALA A 153 40.27 18.73 -29.12
N ALA A 154 40.42 20.05 -29.03
CA ALA A 154 40.45 21.05 -30.11
C ALA A 154 41.30 20.70 -31.33
#